data_AF-A0A7K2ZMF0-F1
#
_entry.id   AF-A0A7K2ZMF0-F1
#
_cell.length_a   1.000
_cell.length_b   1.000
_cell.length_c   1.000
_cell.angle_alpha   90.00
_cell.angle_beta   90.00
_cell.angle_gamma   90.00
#
_symmetry.space_group_name_H-M   'P 1'
#
loop_
_entity.id
_entity.type
_entity.pdbx_description
1 polymer ?
#
loop_
_entity_poly.entity_id
_entity_poly.type
_entity_poly.pdbx_seq_one_letter_code
_entity_poly.pdbx_strand_id
1 'polypeptide(L)' 'MRATVAYVKQRTQFGVPVGSFQAVKHRLADTLLGLEFARPLLYGAAVELAEGSPGAGAAVAAAKVAAGEAGYAAA' A
#
# COMPACT_ATOMS: atom_id res chain seq x y z
N MET A 1 -3.46 -2.41 -6.84
CA MET A 1 -3.20 -1.06 -7.39
C MET A 1 -3.18 -0.96 -8.93
N ARG A 2 -2.38 -1.75 -9.67
CA ARG A 2 -2.27 -1.60 -11.14
C ARG A 2 -3.62 -1.69 -11.89
N ALA A 3 -4.45 -2.66 -11.53
CA ALA A 3 -5.79 -2.82 -12.11
C ALA A 3 -6.68 -1.58 -11.85
N THR A 4 -6.70 -1.08 -10.62
CA THR A 4 -7.45 0.14 -10.23
C THR A 4 -6.98 1.35 -11.05
N VAL A 5 -5.66 1.56 -11.18
CA VAL A 5 -5.09 2.65 -11.98
C VAL A 5 -5.47 2.53 -13.45
N ALA A 6 -5.43 1.32 -14.01
CA ALA A 6 -5.87 1.08 -15.38
C ALA A 6 -7.35 1.43 -15.56
N TYR A 7 -8.20 1.00 -14.62
CA TYR A 7 -9.64 1.26 -14.68
C TYR A 7 -9.99 2.74 -14.60
N VAL A 8 -9.42 3.49 -13.66
CA VAL A 8 -9.74 4.93 -13.50
C VAL A 8 -9.26 5.79 -14.66
N LYS A 9 -8.30 5.29 -15.46
CA LYS A 9 -7.85 5.92 -16.71
C LYS A 9 -8.79 5.64 -17.88
N GLN A 10 -9.47 4.49 -17.88
CA GLN A 10 -10.38 4.07 -18.95
C GLN A 10 -11.83 4.52 -18.72
N ARG A 11 -12.27 4.58 -17.46
CA ARG A 11 -13.64 4.92 -17.10
C ARG A 11 -13.88 6.43 -17.20
N THR A 12 -14.90 6.82 -17.97
CA THR A 12 -15.32 8.23 -18.13
C THR A 12 -16.68 8.47 -17.49
N GLN A 13 -16.80 9.54 -16.69
CA GLN A 13 -18.07 10.05 -16.15
C GLN A 13 -18.00 11.58 -16.08
N PHE A 14 -19.15 12.24 -16.21
CA PHE A 14 -19.21 13.71 -16.25
C PHE A 14 -18.29 14.33 -17.32
N GLY A 15 -18.14 13.64 -18.45
CA GLY A 15 -17.35 14.11 -19.59
C GLY A 15 -15.83 13.96 -19.46
N VAL A 16 -15.30 13.41 -18.35
CA VAL A 16 -13.85 13.24 -18.13
C VAL A 16 -13.52 11.86 -17.55
N PRO A 17 -12.26 11.37 -17.70
CA PRO A 17 -11.82 10.18 -16.99
C PRO A 17 -11.99 10.35 -15.47
N VAL A 18 -12.50 9.34 -14.78
CA VAL A 18 -12.78 9.42 -13.33
C VAL A 18 -11.50 9.62 -12.50
N GLY A 19 -10.35 9.18 -13.02
CA GLY A 19 -9.05 9.43 -12.41
C GLY A 19 -8.60 10.91 -12.46
N SER A 20 -9.34 11.80 -13.14
CA SER A 20 -9.04 13.24 -13.15
C SER A 20 -9.49 13.96 -11.87
N PHE A 21 -10.51 13.43 -11.19
CA PHE A 21 -11.06 13.99 -9.95
C PHE A 21 -10.05 13.87 -8.79
N GLN A 22 -9.86 14.96 -8.04
CA GLN A 22 -8.89 15.01 -6.94
C GLN A 22 -9.17 13.97 -5.85
N ALA A 23 -10.44 13.73 -5.51
CA ALA A 23 -10.81 12.71 -4.53
C ALA A 23 -10.31 11.31 -4.92
N VAL A 24 -10.36 10.97 -6.22
CA VAL A 24 -9.84 9.70 -6.73
C VAL A 24 -8.31 9.70 -6.70
N LYS A 25 -7.66 10.78 -7.15
CA LYS A 25 -6.19 10.88 -7.13
C LYS A 25 -5.61 10.79 -5.72
N HIS A 26 -6.16 11.51 -4.76
CA HIS A 26 -5.69 11.50 -3.38
C HIS A 26 -5.82 10.11 -2.77
N ARG A 27 -6.99 9.47 -2.89
CA ARG A 27 -7.17 8.09 -2.38
C ARG A 27 -6.18 7.11 -3.00
N LEU A 28 -5.91 7.23 -4.30
CA LEU A 28 -4.93 6.39 -5.00
C LEU A 28 -3.49 6.68 -4.54
N ALA A 29 -3.14 7.95 -4.29
CA ALA A 29 -1.84 8.34 -3.77
C ALA A 29 -1.62 7.81 -2.34
N ASP A 30 -2.60 7.98 -1.46
CA ASP A 30 -2.53 7.50 -0.07
C ASP A 30 -2.39 5.97 -0.01
N THR A 31 -3.15 5.26 -0.85
CA THR A 31 -3.06 3.80 -0.98
C THR A 31 -1.67 3.37 -1.45
N LEU A 32 -1.10 4.07 -2.43
CA LEU A 32 0.24 3.77 -2.93
C LEU A 32 1.30 4.02 -1.84
N LEU A 33 1.21 5.15 -1.13
CA LEU A 33 2.10 5.47 -0.03
C LEU A 33 2.06 4.40 1.07
N GLY A 34 0.86 3.95 1.47
CA GLY A 34 0.71 2.87 2.44
C GLY A 34 1.43 1.59 2.02
N LEU A 35 1.30 1.18 0.76
CA LEU A 35 1.99 0.01 0.22
C LEU A 35 3.51 0.19 0.17
N GLU A 36 4.01 1.36 -0.23
CA GLU A 36 5.44 1.65 -0.28
C GLU A 36 6.07 1.73 1.12
N PHE A 37 5.33 2.19 2.14
CA PHE A 37 5.82 2.17 3.53
C PHE A 37 5.72 0.80 4.22
N ALA A 38 4.75 -0.04 3.84
CA ALA A 38 4.66 -1.40 4.36
C ALA A 38 5.81 -2.30 3.85
N ARG A 39 6.29 -2.07 2.63
CA ARG A 39 7.35 -2.86 1.98
C ARG A 39 8.68 -2.92 2.75
N PRO A 40 9.31 -1.81 3.16
CA PRO A 40 10.57 -1.86 3.90
C PRO A 40 10.41 -2.51 5.28
N LEU A 41 9.27 -2.33 5.95
CA LEU A 41 9.00 -3.01 7.22
C LEU A 41 8.96 -4.53 7.05
N LEU A 42 8.29 -5.00 5.99
CA LEU A 42 8.25 -6.43 5.64
C LEU A 42 9.67 -7.00 5.42
N TYR A 43 10.48 -6.33 4.60
CA TYR A 43 11.83 -6.81 4.31
C TYR A 43 12.76 -6.71 5.52
N GLY A 44 12.68 -5.62 6.29
CA GLY A 44 13.44 -5.47 7.52
C GLY A 44 13.11 -6.57 8.54
N ALA A 45 11.83 -6.87 8.73
CA ALA A 45 11.40 -7.97 9.59
C ALA A 45 11.91 -9.34 9.11
N ALA A 46 11.97 -9.57 7.79
CA ALA A 46 12.52 -10.80 7.24
C ALA A 46 14.02 -10.95 7.51
N VAL A 47 14.79 -9.85 7.43
CA VAL A 47 16.21 -9.84 7.75
C VAL A 47 16.43 -10.11 9.24
N GLU A 48 15.74 -9.37 10.13
CA GLU A 48 15.88 -9.58 11.57
C GLU A 48 15.50 -11.00 12.00
N LEU A 49 14.46 -11.56 11.38
CA LEU A 49 14.06 -12.94 11.62
C LEU A 49 15.12 -13.93 11.15
N ALA A 50 15.73 -13.71 9.99
CA ALA A 50 16.80 -14.56 9.46
C ALA A 50 18.09 -14.50 10.30
N GLU A 51 18.39 -13.34 10.89
CA GLU A 51 19.55 -13.14 11.76
C GLU A 51 19.31 -13.59 13.21
N GLY A 52 18.08 -13.94 13.58
CA GLY A 52 17.72 -14.29 14.95
C GLY A 52 17.84 -13.11 15.92
N SER A 53 17.65 -11.89 15.41
CA SER A 53 17.81 -10.66 16.18
C SER A 53 16.81 -10.59 17.34
N PRO A 54 17.19 -10.07 18.53
CA PRO A 54 16.26 -9.92 19.66
C PRO A 54 15.02 -9.08 19.33
N GLY A 55 15.12 -8.18 18.35
CA GLY A 55 14.02 -7.33 17.86
C GLY A 55 13.05 -8.00 16.89
N ALA A 56 13.35 -9.21 16.39
CA ALA A 56 12.62 -9.82 15.27
C ALA A 56 11.12 -9.92 15.51
N GLY A 57 10.69 -10.24 16.73
CA GLY A 57 9.27 -10.30 17.09
C GLY A 57 8.56 -8.94 16.92
N ALA A 58 9.19 -7.85 17.34
CA ALA A 58 8.64 -6.50 17.19
C ALA A 58 8.63 -6.06 15.72
N ALA A 59 9.69 -6.36 14.97
CA ALA A 59 9.76 -6.07 13.54
C ALA A 59 8.66 -6.80 12.75
N VAL A 60 8.43 -8.10 13.04
CA VAL A 60 7.34 -8.88 12.43
C VAL A 60 5.96 -8.31 12.77
N ALA A 61 5.73 -7.92 14.03
CA ALA A 61 4.45 -7.31 14.42
C ALA A 61 4.20 -5.98 13.68
N ALA A 62 5.21 -5.13 13.58
CA ALA A 62 5.13 -3.86 12.84
C ALA A 62 4.84 -4.08 11.35
N ALA A 63 5.57 -5.01 10.71
CA ALA A 63 5.33 -5.40 9.33
C ALA A 63 3.91 -5.93 9.11
N LYS A 64 3.40 -6.76 10.05
CA LYS A 64 2.07 -7.36 9.96
C LYS A 64 0.94 -6.34 10.03
N VAL A 65 1.06 -5.33 10.89
CA VAL A 65 0.07 -4.25 11.00
C VAL A 65 0.12 -3.38 9.75
N ALA A 66 1.31 -2.87 9.38
CA ALA A 66 1.47 -1.97 8.24
C ALA A 66 1.00 -2.61 6.92
N ALA A 67 1.39 -3.87 6.66
CA ALA A 67 0.95 -4.59 5.47
C ALA A 67 -0.56 -4.91 5.49
N GLY A 68 -1.14 -5.18 6.67
CA GLY A 68 -2.56 -5.43 6.82
C GLY A 68 -3.39 -4.17 6.52
N GLU A 69 -3.02 -3.04 7.09
CA GLU A 69 -3.69 -1.76 6.87
C GLU A 69 -3.55 -1.29 5.43
N ALA A 70 -2.35 -1.37 4.85
CA ALA A 70 -2.12 -1.02 3.45
C ALA A 70 -2.89 -1.94 2.48
N GLY A 71 -2.98 -3.23 2.81
CA GLY A 71 -3.77 -4.20 2.05
C GLY A 71 -5.27 -3.89 2.10
N TYR A 72 -5.79 -3.53 3.27
CA TYR A 72 -7.20 -3.16 3.44
C TYR A 72 -7.54 -1.84 2.73
N ALA A 73 -6.65 -0.85 2.78
CA ALA A 73 -6.81 0.41 2.06
C ALA A 73 -6.83 0.22 0.53
N ALA A 74 -6.15 -0.83 0.03
CA ALA A 74 -6.04 -1.14 -1.39
C ALA A 74 -7.14 -2.06 -1.95
N ALA A 75 -8.00 -2.61 -1.09
CA ALA A 75 -9.13 -3.48 -1.46
C ALA A 75 -10.30 -2.66 -2.05
#